data_AF-F7XZP9-F1
#
_entry.id   AF-F7XZP9-F1
#
_cell.length_a   1.000
_cell.length_b   1.000
_cell.length_c   1.000
_cell.angle_alpha   90.00
_cell.angle_beta   90.00
_cell.angle_gamma   90.00
#
_symmetry.space_group_name_H-M   'P 1'
#
loop_
_entity.id
_entity.type
_entity.pdbx_description
1 polymer ?
#
loop_
_entity_poly.entity_id
_entity_poly.type
_entity_poly.pdbx_seq_one_letter_code
_entity_poly.pdbx_strand_id
1 'polypeptide(L)'
;MNVVGKRKRDANLLRLEAEFNAADARRQRATTRTAELEADADRLQARIGKAEKKEAKKAAATAHAFQRVMRTRAQSLEGLLAKVRVRRLWNTDDEVSEIMILKSLVDDIVAQA
;
A
#
# COMPACT_ATOMS: atom_id res chain seq x y z
N MET A 1 57.93 -32.76 31.02
CA MET A 1 56.96 -31.87 30.33
C MET A 1 56.25 -31.00 31.38
N ASN A 2 56.33 -29.68 31.24
CA ASN A 2 56.11 -28.73 32.34
C ASN A 2 54.61 -28.48 32.62
N VAL A 3 54.14 -28.84 33.82
CA VAL A 3 52.72 -28.74 34.26
C VAL A 3 52.18 -27.30 34.20
N VAL A 4 53.05 -26.32 34.44
CA VAL A 4 52.72 -24.88 34.35
C VAL A 4 52.34 -24.46 32.91
N GLY A 5 52.94 -25.08 31.90
CA GLY A 5 52.67 -24.78 30.50
C GLY A 5 51.34 -25.35 30.00
N LYS A 6 50.84 -26.45 30.59
CA LYS A 6 49.51 -27.01 30.30
C LYS A 6 48.39 -26.13 30.88
N ARG A 7 48.49 -25.76 32.17
CA ARG A 7 47.50 -24.90 32.85
C ARG A 7 47.30 -23.55 32.14
N LYS A 8 48.35 -22.94 31.59
CA LYS A 8 48.25 -21.68 30.83
C LYS A 8 47.48 -21.84 29.50
N ARG A 9 47.62 -22.98 28.82
CA ARG A 9 46.87 -23.26 27.58
C ARG A 9 45.40 -23.52 27.86
N ASP A 10 45.11 -24.29 28.91
CA ASP A 10 43.74 -24.59 29.33
C ASP A 10 43.02 -23.30 29.75
N ALA A 11 43.69 -22.40 30.48
CA ALA A 11 43.13 -21.09 30.82
C ALA A 11 42.84 -20.22 29.58
N ASN A 12 43.72 -20.25 28.57
CA ASN A 12 43.46 -19.55 27.31
C ASN A 12 42.30 -20.18 26.53
N LEU A 13 42.18 -21.51 26.53
CA LEU A 13 41.07 -22.21 25.88
C LEU A 13 39.73 -21.84 26.52
N LEU A 14 39.65 -21.82 27.86
CA LEU A 14 38.44 -21.40 28.59
C LEU A 14 38.07 -19.94 28.32
N ARG A 15 39.06 -19.05 28.19
CA ARG A 15 38.80 -17.65 27.79
C ARG A 15 38.22 -17.57 26.38
N LEU A 16 38.79 -18.30 25.43
CA LEU A 16 38.30 -18.32 24.05
C LEU A 16 36.91 -18.94 23.94
N GLU A 17 36.60 -19.97 24.72
CA GLU A 17 35.26 -20.56 24.82
C GLU A 17 34.24 -19.54 25.33
N ALA A 18 34.58 -18.79 26.39
CA ALA A 18 33.71 -17.74 26.91
C ALA A 18 33.47 -16.61 25.89
N GLU A 19 34.51 -16.20 25.17
CA GLU A 19 34.40 -15.22 24.07
C GLU A 19 33.52 -15.73 22.93
N PHE A 20 33.69 -17.00 22.53
CA PHE A 20 32.87 -17.65 21.52
C PHE A 20 31.40 -17.70 21.94
N ASN A 21 31.10 -18.16 23.16
CA ASN A 21 29.74 -18.27 23.66
C ASN A 21 29.06 -16.88 23.74
N ALA A 22 29.80 -15.84 24.15
CA ALA A 22 29.28 -14.47 24.15
C ALA A 22 29.00 -13.96 22.73
N ALA A 23 29.87 -14.26 21.77
CA ALA A 23 29.67 -13.91 20.36
C ALA A 23 28.47 -14.64 19.76
N ASP A 24 28.34 -15.95 20.01
CA ASP A 24 27.21 -16.74 19.51
C ASP A 24 25.88 -16.26 20.12
N ALA A 25 25.83 -15.95 21.42
CA ALA A 25 24.64 -15.38 22.05
C ALA A 25 24.24 -14.02 21.44
N ARG A 26 25.21 -13.18 21.04
CA ARG A 26 24.91 -11.93 20.30
C ARG A 26 24.37 -12.22 18.90
N ARG A 27 24.98 -13.16 18.18
CA ARG A 27 24.53 -13.60 16.85
C ARG A 27 23.11 -14.14 16.89
N GLN A 28 22.80 -15.04 17.83
CA GLN A 28 21.47 -15.61 17.99
C GLN A 28 20.41 -14.53 18.25
N ARG A 29 20.68 -13.57 19.14
CA ARG A 29 19.78 -12.43 19.38
C ARG A 29 19.54 -11.60 18.12
N ALA A 30 20.60 -11.33 17.34
CA ALA A 30 20.46 -10.61 16.07
C ALA A 30 19.59 -11.40 15.08
N THR A 31 19.80 -12.71 14.95
CA THR A 31 18.99 -13.58 14.09
C THR A 31 17.52 -13.60 14.49
N THR A 32 17.21 -13.74 15.79
CA THR A 32 15.82 -13.64 16.29
C THR A 32 15.23 -12.29 15.93
N ARG A 33 15.97 -11.20 16.14
CA ARG A 33 15.48 -9.86 15.83
C ARG A 33 15.19 -9.67 14.34
N THR A 34 16.04 -10.21 13.45
CA THR A 34 15.79 -10.19 12.01
C THR A 34 14.52 -10.95 11.66
N ALA A 35 14.32 -12.15 12.21
CA ALA A 35 13.12 -12.95 11.96
C ALA A 35 11.82 -12.25 12.43
N GLU A 36 11.87 -11.54 13.56
CA GLU A 36 10.74 -10.71 14.03
C GLU A 36 10.42 -9.58 13.04
N LEU A 37 11.44 -8.88 12.54
CA LEU A 37 11.27 -7.79 11.58
C LEU A 37 10.73 -8.28 10.24
N GLU A 38 11.17 -9.44 9.77
CA GLU A 38 10.64 -10.08 8.56
C GLU A 38 9.15 -10.43 8.74
N ALA A 39 8.78 -11.04 9.87
CA ALA A 39 7.39 -11.36 10.16
C ALA A 39 6.50 -10.11 10.25
N ASP A 40 7.00 -9.01 10.80
CA ASP A 40 6.28 -7.73 10.84
C ASP A 40 6.15 -7.10 9.44
N ALA A 41 7.19 -7.19 8.61
CA ALA A 41 7.15 -6.74 7.23
C ALA A 41 6.11 -7.50 6.41
N ASP A 42 6.06 -8.84 6.54
CA ASP A 42 5.05 -9.67 5.88
C ASP A 42 3.62 -9.29 6.28
N ARG A 43 3.40 -9.02 7.58
CA ARG A 43 2.11 -8.55 8.08
C ARG A 43 1.73 -7.18 7.51
N LEU A 44 2.68 -6.26 7.43
CA LEU A 44 2.44 -4.94 6.83
C LEU A 44 2.12 -5.06 5.34
N GLN A 45 2.87 -5.87 4.60
CA GLN A 45 2.62 -6.12 3.19
C GLN A 45 1.21 -6.70 2.95
N ALA A 46 0.79 -7.65 3.77
CA ALA A 46 -0.57 -8.20 3.70
C ALA A 46 -1.65 -7.14 4.00
N ARG A 47 -1.39 -6.21 4.92
CA ARG A 47 -2.32 -5.10 5.22
C ARG A 47 -2.40 -4.09 4.08
N ILE A 48 -1.26 -3.77 3.46
CA ILE A 48 -1.20 -2.90 2.27
C ILE A 48 -2.03 -3.53 1.14
N GLY A 49 -1.80 -4.80 0.82
CA GLY A 49 -2.57 -5.48 -0.24
C GLY A 49 -4.08 -5.54 0.04
N LYS A 50 -4.50 -5.62 1.31
CA LYS A 50 -5.93 -5.51 1.66
C LYS A 50 -6.47 -4.09 1.48
N ALA A 51 -5.68 -3.08 1.82
CA ALA A 51 -6.06 -1.68 1.64
C ALA A 51 -6.19 -1.33 0.15
N GLU A 52 -5.22 -1.72 -0.68
CA GLU A 52 -5.25 -1.53 -2.13
C GLU A 52 -6.47 -2.19 -2.78
N LYS A 53 -6.79 -3.44 -2.41
CA LYS A 53 -8.01 -4.12 -2.90
C LYS A 53 -9.28 -3.36 -2.53
N LYS A 54 -9.34 -2.80 -1.31
CA LYS A 54 -10.49 -2.01 -0.84
C LYS A 54 -10.58 -0.68 -1.59
N GLU A 55 -9.45 -0.03 -1.84
CA GLU A 55 -9.36 1.18 -2.64
C GLU A 55 -9.81 0.93 -4.07
N ALA A 56 -9.28 -0.10 -4.74
CA ALA A 56 -9.67 -0.48 -6.10
C ALA A 56 -11.17 -0.75 -6.21
N LYS A 57 -11.76 -1.47 -5.23
CA LYS A 57 -13.22 -1.69 -5.19
C LYS A 57 -14.01 -0.39 -5.07
N LYS A 58 -13.54 0.55 -4.23
CA LYS A 58 -14.17 1.86 -4.07
C LYS A 58 -14.03 2.70 -5.34
N ALA A 59 -12.85 2.75 -5.93
CA ALA A 59 -12.58 3.46 -7.18
C ALA A 59 -13.48 2.96 -8.31
N ALA A 60 -13.62 1.63 -8.46
CA ALA A 60 -14.53 1.02 -9.42
C ALA A 60 -15.99 1.40 -9.16
N ALA A 61 -16.43 1.41 -7.90
CA ALA A 61 -17.79 1.83 -7.55
C ALA A 61 -18.04 3.31 -7.87
N THR A 62 -17.08 4.19 -7.58
CA THR A 62 -17.15 5.62 -7.92
C THR A 62 -17.18 5.82 -9.44
N ALA A 63 -16.34 5.12 -10.20
CA ALA A 63 -16.34 5.15 -11.66
C ALA A 63 -17.68 4.69 -12.26
N HIS A 64 -18.27 3.62 -11.71
CA HIS A 64 -19.61 3.18 -12.09
C HIS A 64 -20.67 4.24 -11.81
N ALA A 65 -20.62 4.89 -10.65
CA ALA A 65 -21.56 5.97 -10.32
C ALA A 65 -21.41 7.16 -11.27
N PHE A 66 -20.18 7.56 -11.57
CA PHE A 66 -19.87 8.60 -12.55
C PHE A 66 -20.45 8.28 -13.94
N GLN A 67 -20.19 7.09 -14.46
CA GLN A 67 -20.74 6.65 -15.75
C GLN A 67 -22.27 6.68 -15.76
N ARG A 68 -22.92 6.29 -14.67
CA ARG A 68 -24.38 6.33 -14.55
C ARG A 68 -24.92 7.76 -14.60
N VAL A 69 -24.26 8.70 -13.94
CA VAL A 69 -24.62 10.13 -14.01
C VAL A 69 -24.51 10.63 -15.44
N MET A 70 -23.40 10.36 -16.12
CA MET A 70 -23.17 10.85 -17.48
C MET A 70 -24.05 10.15 -18.53
N ARG A 71 -24.47 8.90 -18.32
CA ARG A 71 -25.40 8.20 -19.23
C ARG A 71 -26.87 8.59 -19.03
N THR A 72 -27.21 9.09 -17.85
CA THR A 72 -28.59 9.49 -17.55
C THR A 72 -28.87 10.86 -18.18
N ARG A 73 -29.91 10.95 -19.01
CA ARG A 73 -30.30 12.19 -19.69
C ARG A 73 -30.88 13.20 -18.68
N ALA A 74 -30.37 14.43 -18.67
CA ALA A 74 -30.98 15.52 -17.92
C ALA A 74 -32.17 16.08 -18.69
N GLN A 75 -33.29 16.29 -17.99
CA GLN A 75 -34.53 16.88 -18.54
C GLN A 75 -34.81 18.28 -17.98
N SER A 76 -33.88 18.83 -17.19
CA SER A 76 -33.99 20.14 -16.56
C SER A 76 -32.62 20.76 -16.34
N LEU A 77 -32.61 22.07 -16.06
CA LEU A 77 -31.41 22.80 -15.67
C LEU A 77 -30.77 22.20 -14.39
N GLU A 78 -31.58 21.76 -13.43
CA GLU A 78 -31.07 21.11 -12.21
C GLU A 78 -30.31 19.81 -12.52
N GLY A 79 -30.80 19.03 -13.50
CA GLY A 79 -30.14 17.82 -13.98
C GLY A 79 -28.80 18.12 -14.67
N LEU A 80 -28.74 19.17 -15.50
CA LEU A 80 -27.50 19.64 -16.11
C LEU A 80 -26.49 20.08 -15.05
N LEU A 81 -26.93 20.86 -14.05
CA LEU A 81 -26.08 21.29 -12.94
C LEU A 81 -25.56 20.12 -12.10
N ALA A 82 -26.31 19.02 -11.99
CA ALA A 82 -25.83 17.81 -11.31
C ALA A 82 -24.62 17.20 -12.04
N LYS A 83 -24.64 17.13 -13.38
CA LYS A 83 -23.49 16.67 -14.17
C LYS A 83 -22.27 17.59 -14.00
N VAL A 84 -22.47 18.91 -14.00
CA VAL A 84 -21.40 19.89 -13.77
C VAL A 84 -20.78 19.74 -12.36
N ARG A 85 -21.60 19.52 -11.32
CA ARG A 85 -21.09 19.25 -9.97
C ARG A 85 -20.26 17.97 -9.92
N VAL A 86 -20.72 16.92 -10.61
CA VAL A 86 -19.98 15.67 -10.70
C VAL A 86 -18.65 15.86 -11.42
N ARG A 87 -18.60 16.64 -12.52
CA ARG A 87 -17.33 17.03 -13.17
C ARG A 87 -16.37 17.69 -12.19
N ARG A 88 -16.84 18.64 -11.38
CA ARG A 88 -15.99 19.35 -10.41
C ARG A 88 -15.39 18.41 -9.35
N LEU A 89 -16.08 17.33 -9.00
CA LEU A 89 -15.61 16.32 -8.05
C LEU A 89 -14.77 15.23 -8.71
N TRP A 90 -15.05 14.93 -9.98
CA TRP A 90 -14.32 13.99 -10.82
C TRP A 90 -13.00 14.62 -11.27
N ASN A 91 -12.13 14.85 -10.29
CA ASN A 91 -10.80 15.44 -10.48
C ASN A 91 -9.80 14.35 -10.88
N THR A 92 -9.97 13.82 -12.08
CA THR A 92 -8.97 13.01 -12.76
C THR A 92 -8.53 13.81 -13.97
N ASP A 93 -7.23 14.08 -14.12
CA ASP A 93 -6.59 14.53 -15.37
C ASP A 93 -6.71 13.42 -16.45
N ASP A 94 -7.94 13.00 -16.72
CA ASP A 94 -8.30 11.95 -17.66
C ASP A 94 -9.12 12.58 -18.78
N GLU A 95 -8.47 12.78 -19.92
CA GLU A 95 -9.06 13.38 -21.12
C GLU A 95 -10.30 12.61 -21.58
N VAL A 96 -10.34 11.28 -21.39
CA VAL A 96 -11.48 10.44 -21.79
C VAL A 96 -12.73 10.78 -20.98
N SER A 97 -12.59 10.89 -19.66
CA SER A 97 -13.69 11.32 -18.78
C SER A 97 -14.17 12.72 -19.13
N GLU A 98 -13.26 13.66 -19.42
CA GLU A 98 -13.62 15.03 -19.76
C GLU A 98 -14.43 15.10 -21.07
N ILE A 99 -13.99 14.39 -22.11
CA ILE A 99 -14.73 14.26 -23.37
C ILE A 99 -16.12 13.68 -23.14
N MET A 100 -16.23 12.63 -22.30
CA MET A 100 -17.51 12.00 -22.01
C MET A 100 -18.49 12.95 -21.32
N ILE A 101 -18.00 13.75 -20.37
CA ILE A 101 -18.80 14.75 -19.67
C ILE A 101 -19.30 15.82 -20.64
N LEU A 102 -18.42 16.36 -21.47
CA LEU A 102 -18.76 17.40 -22.43
C LEU A 102 -19.80 16.90 -23.44
N LYS A 103 -19.60 15.70 -24.00
CA LYS A 103 -20.56 15.09 -24.91
C LYS A 103 -21.93 14.91 -24.25
N SER A 104 -21.94 14.36 -23.04
CA SER A 104 -23.16 14.13 -22.27
C SER A 104 -23.94 15.42 -21.98
N LEU A 105 -23.25 16.52 -21.67
CA LEU A 105 -23.86 17.83 -21.46
C LEU A 105 -24.41 18.42 -22.76
N VAL A 106 -23.66 18.35 -23.86
CA VAL A 106 -24.10 18.84 -25.18
C VAL A 106 -25.33 18.08 -25.66
N ASP A 107 -25.31 16.75 -25.57
CA ASP A 107 -26.43 15.90 -25.97
C ASP A 107 -27.71 16.29 -25.20
N ASP A 108 -27.61 16.54 -23.90
CA ASP A 108 -28.74 16.97 -23.07
C ASP A 108 -29.24 18.38 -23.41
N ILE A 109 -28.34 19.33 -23.69
CA ILE A 109 -28.70 20.72 -24.04
C ILE A 109 -29.40 20.76 -25.40
N VAL A 110 -28.86 20.08 -26.41
CA VAL A 110 -29.48 19.97 -27.74
C VAL A 110 -30.85 19.33 -27.67
N ALA A 111 -31.00 18.33 -26.80
CA ALA A 111 -32.27 17.67 -26.52
C ALA A 111 -33.35 18.55 -25.88
N GLN A 112 -32.97 19.70 -25.29
CA GLN A 112 -33.85 20.64 -24.62
C GLN A 112 -34.11 21.91 -25.45
N ALA A 113 -33.35 22.12 -26.53
CA ALA A 113 -33.52 23.21 -27.50
C ALA A 113 -34.56 22.83 -28.57
#